data_AF-A0A223LMR4-F1
#
_entry.id   AF-A0A223LMR4-F1
#
_cell.length_a   1.000
_cell.length_b   1.000
_cell.length_c   1.000
_cell.angle_alpha   90.00
_cell.angle_beta   90.00
_cell.angle_gamma   90.00
#
_symmetry.space_group_name_H-M   'P 1'
#
loop_
_entity.id
_entity.type
_entity.pdbx_description
1 polymer ?
#
loop_
_entity_poly.entity_id
_entity_poly.type
_entity_poly.pdbx_seq_one_letter_code
_entity_poly.pdbx_strand_id
1 'polypeptide(L)'
;MHDPNEIERERNLKTLRPRKHEIDFFIADEVELSGFRDEMASMEHPFFALKGGDDKVREYVSGNVILTVRPSVGIGLATVFDKDIWIYAISKLQEAINNGEGTSREVYFTPYDFFVTTNRDKGGKSYKELEKGLDRLKGTTIKTNILYSEQKNELAGFGLIDDWKLNVEKKGKLDIGMVMIRLPEWLYQALQKKKILKISPDYFRIRKAIDRRIYEIARKHCGNQGEFQISLEKLHLKTGSSALLKMFRHNVKQLAKTNDLPDYSIQYDLERDMVMFTNRNLKPEQVEKEQKREQGKREIHKLKNQLNEGKNEKGKQSGRKYVVDICNPGEPDSEIPPGFRG
;
A
#
# COMPACT_ATOMS: atom_id res chain seq x y z
N MET A 1 3.66 -16.87 -30.02
CA MET A 1 4.38 -15.86 -30.82
C MET A 1 3.97 -14.50 -30.31
N HIS A 2 4.88 -13.75 -29.67
CA HIS A 2 4.60 -12.38 -29.21
C HIS A 2 4.55 -11.42 -30.42
N ASP A 3 3.60 -10.48 -30.42
CA ASP A 3 3.49 -9.43 -31.43
C ASP A 3 4.78 -8.57 -31.41
N PRO A 4 5.51 -8.41 -32.54
CA PRO A 4 6.71 -7.58 -32.61
C PRO A 4 6.49 -6.14 -32.10
N ASN A 5 5.28 -5.58 -32.26
CA ASN A 5 4.93 -4.25 -31.76
C ASN A 5 4.77 -4.21 -30.23
N GLU A 6 4.40 -5.32 -29.60
CA GLU A 6 4.27 -5.44 -28.15
C GLU A 6 5.66 -5.48 -27.49
N ILE A 7 6.61 -6.19 -28.10
CA ILE A 7 8.01 -6.25 -27.66
C ILE A 7 8.68 -4.86 -27.73
N GLU A 8 8.43 -4.09 -28.79
CA GLU A 8 8.98 -2.74 -28.93
C GLU A 8 8.34 -1.74 -27.96
N ARG A 9 7.05 -1.90 -27.65
CA ARG A 9 6.36 -1.12 -26.61
C ARG A 9 6.86 -1.45 -25.20
N GLU A 10 7.07 -2.73 -24.87
CA GLU A 10 7.61 -3.16 -23.57
C GLU A 10 9.04 -2.63 -23.34
N ARG A 11 9.85 -2.49 -24.40
CA ARG A 11 11.21 -1.91 -24.35
C ARG A 11 11.23 -0.40 -24.09
N ASN A 12 10.16 0.32 -24.42
CA ASN A 12 10.08 1.79 -24.34
C ASN A 12 9.44 2.34 -23.05
N LEU A 13 9.12 1.48 -22.07
CA LEU A 13 8.59 1.91 -20.77
C LEU A 13 9.70 2.61 -19.95
N LYS A 14 9.48 3.87 -19.58
CA LYS A 14 10.45 4.71 -18.86
C LYS A 14 10.42 4.47 -17.35
N THR A 15 9.25 4.12 -16.81
CA THR A 15 9.05 3.84 -15.37
C THR A 15 9.51 2.43 -14.98
N LEU A 16 9.49 1.48 -15.91
CA LEU A 16 9.82 0.07 -15.65
C LEU A 16 11.23 -0.31 -16.07
N ARG A 17 11.96 -1.04 -15.21
CA ARG A 17 13.19 -1.75 -15.59
C ARG A 17 12.84 -2.82 -16.63
N PRO A 18 13.78 -3.18 -17.53
CA PRO A 18 13.62 -4.36 -18.37
C PRO A 18 13.33 -5.61 -17.52
N ARG A 19 12.61 -6.57 -18.10
CA ARG A 19 12.58 -7.93 -17.55
C ARG A 19 13.98 -8.53 -17.69
N LYS A 20 14.54 -9.02 -16.59
CA LYS A 20 15.91 -9.56 -16.51
C LYS A 20 15.93 -11.08 -16.66
N HIS A 21 14.84 -11.73 -16.27
CA HIS A 21 14.70 -13.17 -16.33
C HIS A 21 13.42 -13.45 -17.11
N GLU A 22 13.52 -14.28 -18.13
CA GLU A 22 12.36 -15.00 -18.64
C GLU A 22 12.01 -16.04 -17.58
N ILE A 23 10.74 -16.14 -17.20
CA ILE A 23 10.30 -17.20 -16.30
C ILE A 23 10.30 -18.46 -17.16
N ASP A 24 11.46 -19.11 -17.25
CA ASP A 24 11.60 -20.36 -17.97
C ASP A 24 10.68 -21.39 -17.29
N PHE A 25 9.78 -21.97 -18.09
CA PHE A 25 8.80 -23.00 -17.73
C PHE A 25 9.41 -24.30 -17.14
N PHE A 26 10.71 -24.32 -16.82
CA PHE A 26 11.51 -25.51 -16.51
C PHE A 26 12.16 -25.51 -15.11
N ILE A 27 11.73 -24.68 -14.16
CA ILE A 27 12.08 -24.88 -12.75
C ILE A 27 10.99 -25.74 -12.09
N ALA A 28 11.17 -27.05 -12.20
CA ALA A 28 10.43 -28.01 -11.37
C ALA A 28 10.81 -27.82 -9.89
N ASP A 29 9.80 -27.91 -9.02
CA ASP A 29 9.84 -28.03 -7.54
C ASP A 29 9.73 -26.82 -6.61
N GLU A 30 9.50 -25.58 -7.05
CA GLU A 30 9.08 -24.51 -6.12
C GLU A 30 7.84 -23.75 -6.58
N VAL A 31 6.71 -24.05 -5.93
CA VAL A 31 5.43 -23.30 -5.88
C VAL A 31 5.31 -22.20 -6.94
N GLU A 32 4.74 -22.53 -8.09
CA GLU A 32 4.39 -21.55 -9.11
C GLU A 32 3.40 -20.54 -8.51
N LEU A 33 3.86 -19.31 -8.28
CA LEU A 33 3.02 -18.28 -7.65
C LEU A 33 1.91 -17.87 -8.63
N SER A 34 0.65 -18.20 -8.32
CA SER A 34 -0.54 -17.79 -9.11
C SER A 34 -0.73 -16.26 -9.21
N GLY A 35 0.00 -15.52 -8.38
CA GLY A 35 0.27 -14.11 -8.54
C GLY A 35 0.72 -13.46 -7.24
N PHE A 36 1.28 -12.27 -7.35
CA PHE A 36 1.80 -11.56 -6.19
C PHE A 36 0.71 -10.97 -5.32
N ARG A 37 0.95 -10.95 -4.01
CA ARG A 37 0.05 -10.41 -2.99
C ARG A 37 0.79 -9.42 -2.11
N ASP A 38 0.13 -8.31 -1.81
CA ASP A 38 0.67 -7.30 -0.91
C ASP A 38 -0.39 -6.85 0.11
N GLU A 39 0.08 -6.37 1.25
CA GLU A 39 -0.71 -6.14 2.46
C GLU A 39 -1.37 -4.75 2.42
N MET A 40 -2.68 -4.69 2.70
CA MET A 40 -3.51 -3.52 2.45
C MET A 40 -3.17 -2.27 3.27
N ALA A 41 -2.80 -2.39 4.54
CA ALA A 41 -2.49 -1.22 5.37
C ALA A 41 -1.14 -0.60 5.01
N SER A 42 -0.13 -1.43 4.75
CA SER A 42 1.17 -0.99 4.28
C SER A 42 1.10 -0.40 2.87
N MET A 43 0.10 -0.78 2.05
CA MET A 43 -0.22 -0.04 0.82
C MET A 43 -0.80 1.35 1.11
N GLU A 44 -1.68 1.46 2.10
CA GLU A 44 -2.37 2.72 2.40
C GLU A 44 -1.51 3.76 3.14
N HIS A 45 -0.65 3.29 4.03
CA HIS A 45 0.09 4.11 4.98
C HIS A 45 1.61 3.90 4.88
N PRO A 46 2.43 4.89 5.24
CA PRO A 46 3.87 4.89 4.94
C PRO A 46 4.70 4.08 5.94
N PHE A 47 4.54 2.75 5.93
CA PHE A 47 5.31 1.81 6.76
C PHE A 47 6.80 1.77 6.39
N PHE A 48 7.12 2.00 5.11
CA PHE A 48 8.45 1.86 4.54
C PHE A 48 9.01 3.22 4.09
N ALA A 49 10.32 3.39 4.18
CA ALA A 49 11.02 4.55 3.66
C ALA A 49 11.15 4.54 2.14
N LEU A 50 11.24 5.73 1.54
CA LEU A 50 11.46 5.90 0.10
C LEU A 50 12.95 5.87 -0.30
N LYS A 51 13.86 5.92 0.68
CA LYS A 51 15.31 6.00 0.45
C LYS A 51 16.03 5.19 1.52
N GLY A 52 17.07 4.46 1.12
CA GLY A 52 17.95 3.76 2.06
C GLY A 52 18.75 4.75 2.92
N GLY A 53 19.04 4.36 4.16
CA GLY A 53 19.72 5.20 5.14
C GLY A 53 18.85 6.30 5.75
N ASP A 54 17.53 6.26 5.56
CA ASP A 54 16.59 7.11 6.29
C ASP A 54 16.54 6.64 7.75
N ASP A 55 17.07 7.45 8.67
CA ASP A 55 17.18 7.16 10.10
C ASP A 55 16.20 8.00 10.94
N LYS A 56 15.26 8.71 10.29
CA LYS A 56 14.30 9.56 10.97
C LYS A 56 13.12 8.74 11.47
N VAL A 57 12.72 8.97 12.72
CA VAL A 57 11.43 8.51 13.23
C VAL A 57 10.33 9.18 12.41
N ARG A 58 9.41 8.38 11.86
CA ARG A 58 8.26 8.87 11.10
C ARG A 58 7.02 8.77 11.96
N GLU A 59 6.42 9.91 12.24
CA GLU A 59 5.09 10.00 12.84
C GLU A 59 4.08 10.39 11.77
N TYR A 60 3.00 9.61 11.67
CA TYR A 60 1.97 9.77 10.68
C TYR A 60 0.61 9.71 11.34
N VAL A 61 -0.22 10.71 11.04
CA VAL A 61 -1.62 10.79 11.45
C VAL A 61 -2.47 11.08 10.21
N SER A 62 -3.53 10.29 10.03
CA SER A 62 -4.50 10.51 8.96
C SER A 62 -5.87 10.07 9.41
N GLY A 63 -6.74 11.03 9.75
CA GLY A 63 -8.02 10.74 10.37
C GLY A 63 -7.81 10.11 11.74
N ASN A 64 -8.36 8.91 11.96
CA ASN A 64 -8.19 8.15 13.20
C ASN A 64 -6.97 7.22 13.18
N VAL A 65 -6.21 7.14 12.08
CA VAL A 65 -5.04 6.27 12.00
C VAL A 65 -3.82 6.98 12.56
N ILE A 66 -3.13 6.30 13.46
CA ILE A 66 -1.83 6.71 14.01
C ILE A 66 -0.80 5.63 13.66
N LEU A 67 0.33 6.05 13.13
CA LEU A 67 1.44 5.19 12.77
C LEU A 67 2.76 5.89 13.16
N THR A 68 3.58 5.19 13.93
CA THR A 68 4.98 5.57 14.14
C THR A 68 5.89 4.48 13.60
N VAL A 69 6.86 4.85 12.77
CA VAL A 69 7.90 3.96 12.24
C VAL A 69 9.24 4.40 12.80
N ARG A 70 9.95 3.50 13.49
CA ARG A 70 11.25 3.79 14.11
C ARG A 70 12.35 2.91 13.51
N PRO A 71 13.51 3.48 13.15
CA PRO A 71 14.67 2.72 12.73
C PRO A 71 15.51 2.24 13.91
N SER A 72 16.28 1.18 13.67
CA SER A 72 17.45 0.85 14.49
C SER A 72 18.62 1.79 14.16
N VAL A 73 19.33 2.21 15.21
CA VAL A 73 20.53 3.04 15.11
C VAL A 73 21.57 2.33 14.23
N GLY A 74 22.16 3.07 13.28
CA GLY A 74 23.20 2.55 12.37
C GLY A 74 22.71 1.71 11.20
N ILE A 75 21.43 1.29 11.18
CA ILE A 75 20.84 0.47 10.11
C ILE A 75 19.89 1.30 9.22
N GLY A 76 19.07 2.16 9.85
CA GLY A 76 18.03 2.93 9.16
C GLY A 76 16.75 2.13 8.88
N LEU A 77 15.76 2.81 8.32
CA LEU A 77 14.44 2.26 8.00
C LEU A 77 14.48 1.31 6.80
N ALA A 78 13.67 0.25 6.86
CA ALA A 78 13.36 -0.58 5.71
C ALA A 78 12.69 0.25 4.61
N THR A 79 13.13 0.02 3.39
CA THR A 79 12.67 0.75 2.21
C THR A 79 11.54 0.00 1.52
N VAL A 80 10.83 0.71 0.64
CA VAL A 80 9.82 0.09 -0.24
C VAL A 80 10.39 -0.99 -1.17
N PHE A 81 11.71 -1.05 -1.36
CA PHE A 81 12.34 -2.15 -2.05
C PHE A 81 12.56 -3.35 -1.12
N ASP A 82 12.84 -3.14 0.17
CA ASP A 82 12.95 -4.25 1.14
C ASP A 82 11.59 -4.94 1.34
N LYS A 83 10.49 -4.20 1.18
CA LYS A 83 9.11 -4.72 1.14
C LYS A 83 8.90 -5.84 0.10
N ASP A 84 9.74 -5.95 -0.93
CA ASP A 84 9.66 -7.08 -1.87
C ASP A 84 9.70 -8.45 -1.16
N ILE A 85 10.40 -8.53 -0.01
CA ILE A 85 10.46 -9.74 0.83
C ILE A 85 9.09 -10.05 1.45
N TRP A 86 8.36 -9.03 1.94
CA TRP A 86 6.98 -9.20 2.40
C TRP A 86 6.09 -9.69 1.27
N ILE A 87 6.14 -9.03 0.11
CA ILE A 87 5.30 -9.39 -1.04
C ILE A 87 5.55 -10.84 -1.45
N TYR A 88 6.82 -11.24 -1.54
CA TYR A 88 7.20 -12.60 -1.88
C TYR A 88 6.72 -13.62 -0.84
N ALA A 89 6.94 -13.37 0.44
CA ALA A 89 6.54 -14.27 1.53
C ALA A 89 5.01 -14.40 1.65
N ILE A 90 4.27 -13.30 1.58
CA ILE A 90 2.79 -13.30 1.56
C ILE A 90 2.29 -14.11 0.36
N SER A 91 2.94 -13.97 -0.81
CA SER A 91 2.56 -14.70 -2.01
C SER A 91 2.78 -16.21 -1.86
N LYS A 92 3.93 -16.66 -1.32
CA LYS A 92 4.16 -18.10 -1.03
C LYS A 92 3.14 -18.65 -0.04
N LEU A 93 2.86 -17.93 1.05
CA LEU A 93 1.87 -18.36 2.04
C LEU A 93 0.44 -18.40 1.47
N GLN A 94 0.08 -17.43 0.63
CA GLN A 94 -1.23 -17.44 -0.02
C GLN A 94 -1.36 -18.62 -0.99
N GLU A 95 -0.30 -18.99 -1.70
CA GLU A 95 -0.31 -20.16 -2.59
C GLU A 95 -0.46 -21.47 -1.81
N ALA A 96 0.28 -21.63 -0.71
CA ALA A 96 0.11 -22.75 0.21
C ALA A 96 -1.36 -22.86 0.71
N ILE A 97 -1.99 -21.72 1.08
CA ILE A 97 -3.41 -21.69 1.45
C ILE A 97 -4.32 -22.13 0.29
N ASN A 98 -4.04 -21.69 -0.94
CA ASN A 98 -4.84 -22.08 -2.12
C ASN A 98 -4.74 -23.58 -2.38
N ASN A 99 -3.58 -24.18 -2.10
CA ASN A 99 -3.32 -25.62 -2.26
C ASN A 99 -3.84 -26.46 -1.07
N GLY A 100 -4.43 -25.83 -0.05
CA GLY A 100 -4.90 -26.53 1.15
C GLY A 100 -3.77 -26.98 2.09
N GLU A 101 -2.57 -26.40 1.96
CA GLU A 101 -1.41 -26.71 2.79
C GLU A 101 -1.45 -25.92 4.11
N GLY A 102 -0.80 -26.47 5.14
CA GLY A 102 -0.59 -25.77 6.40
C GLY A 102 0.37 -24.59 6.22
N THR A 103 0.07 -23.46 6.83
CA THR A 103 0.98 -22.29 6.84
C THR A 103 1.58 -22.06 8.22
N SER A 104 2.74 -21.44 8.24
CA SER A 104 3.39 -20.97 9.47
C SER A 104 3.89 -19.54 9.30
N ARG A 105 4.28 -18.89 10.41
CA ARG A 105 4.95 -17.58 10.35
C ARG A 105 6.38 -17.66 9.84
N GLU A 106 6.97 -18.84 9.77
CA GLU A 106 8.29 -19.06 9.19
C GLU A 106 8.16 -19.37 7.70
N VAL A 107 8.83 -18.57 6.88
CA VAL A 107 8.87 -18.72 5.43
C VAL A 107 10.31 -18.97 5.00
N TYR A 108 10.49 -20.02 4.21
CA TYR A 108 11.78 -20.46 3.71
C TYR A 108 11.85 -20.25 2.19
N PHE A 109 13.00 -19.75 1.71
CA PHE A 109 13.25 -19.57 0.29
C PHE A 109 14.74 -19.50 -0.03
N THR A 110 15.11 -19.84 -1.25
CA THR A 110 16.47 -19.57 -1.74
C THR A 110 16.58 -18.11 -2.20
N PRO A 111 17.72 -17.42 -1.97
CA PRO A 111 17.95 -16.10 -2.54
C PRO A 111 17.84 -16.08 -4.07
N TYR A 112 18.23 -17.16 -4.75
CA TYR A 112 18.16 -17.26 -6.21
C TYR A 112 16.71 -17.11 -6.70
N ASP A 113 15.79 -17.89 -6.14
CA ASP A 113 14.37 -17.85 -6.52
C ASP A 113 13.78 -16.49 -6.20
N PHE A 114 14.05 -15.94 -5.01
CA PHE A 114 13.64 -14.59 -4.66
C PHE A 114 14.12 -13.55 -5.69
N PHE A 115 15.39 -13.61 -6.12
CA PHE A 115 15.92 -12.65 -7.09
C PHE A 115 15.30 -12.80 -8.48
N VAL A 116 15.11 -14.03 -8.94
CA VAL A 116 14.47 -14.31 -10.24
C VAL A 116 13.02 -13.84 -10.22
N THR A 117 12.24 -14.27 -9.23
CA THR A 117 10.82 -13.94 -9.09
C THR A 117 10.58 -12.43 -8.95
N THR A 118 11.45 -11.70 -8.24
CA THR A 118 11.31 -10.25 -8.02
C THR A 118 12.11 -9.39 -9.02
N ASN A 119 12.53 -9.96 -10.15
CA ASN A 119 13.24 -9.26 -11.22
C ASN A 119 14.50 -8.49 -10.75
N ARG A 120 15.22 -9.04 -9.75
CA ARG A 120 16.49 -8.50 -9.22
C ARG A 120 17.68 -9.11 -9.95
N ASP A 121 18.84 -8.45 -9.84
CA ASP A 121 20.09 -9.10 -10.25
C ASP A 121 20.38 -10.30 -9.34
N LYS A 122 21.08 -11.32 -9.86
CA LYS A 122 21.44 -12.54 -9.13
C LYS A 122 22.95 -12.68 -8.84
N GLY A 123 23.69 -11.59 -8.95
CA GLY A 123 25.14 -11.55 -8.66
C GLY A 123 25.44 -11.31 -7.17
N GLY A 124 26.70 -11.50 -6.76
CA GLY A 124 27.11 -11.42 -5.34
C GLY A 124 26.76 -10.11 -4.62
N LYS A 125 26.67 -8.98 -5.34
CA LYS A 125 26.17 -7.71 -4.79
C LYS A 125 24.73 -7.83 -4.27
N SER A 126 23.86 -8.55 -4.97
CA SER A 126 22.46 -8.73 -4.58
C SER A 126 22.30 -9.52 -3.30
N TYR A 127 23.18 -10.49 -3.03
CA TYR A 127 23.19 -11.22 -1.77
C TYR A 127 23.49 -10.29 -0.59
N LYS A 128 24.51 -9.42 -0.71
CA LYS A 128 24.80 -8.40 0.31
C LYS A 128 23.65 -7.41 0.50
N GLU A 129 22.97 -7.02 -0.57
CA GLU A 129 21.81 -6.13 -0.48
C GLU A 129 20.57 -6.82 0.11
N LEU A 130 20.41 -8.13 -0.09
CA LEU A 130 19.38 -8.93 0.57
C LEU A 130 19.61 -8.99 2.07
N GLU A 131 20.83 -9.30 2.50
CA GLU A 131 21.22 -9.34 3.92
C GLU A 131 20.97 -7.98 4.60
N LYS A 132 21.46 -6.88 4.02
CA LYS A 132 21.16 -5.53 4.53
C LYS A 132 19.67 -5.21 4.55
N GLY A 133 18.90 -5.73 3.59
CA GLY A 133 17.44 -5.57 3.55
C GLY A 133 16.76 -6.30 4.69
N LEU A 134 17.18 -7.53 5.00
CA LEU A 134 16.73 -8.31 6.15
C LEU A 134 17.07 -7.62 7.47
N ASP A 135 18.27 -7.06 7.60
CA ASP A 135 18.66 -6.26 8.77
C ASP A 135 17.78 -5.01 8.95
N ARG A 136 17.51 -4.28 7.86
CA ARG A 136 16.59 -3.13 7.91
C ARG A 136 15.17 -3.54 8.28
N LEU A 137 14.66 -4.66 7.76
CA LEU A 137 13.33 -5.17 8.10
C LEU A 137 13.26 -5.54 9.58
N LYS A 138 14.26 -6.26 10.11
CA LYS A 138 14.31 -6.64 11.52
C LYS A 138 14.48 -5.42 12.44
N GLY A 139 15.26 -4.44 12.01
CA GLY A 139 15.52 -3.21 12.76
C GLY A 139 14.43 -2.14 12.67
N THR A 140 13.43 -2.29 11.80
CA THR A 140 12.34 -1.30 11.70
C THR A 140 11.17 -1.72 12.57
N THR A 141 10.80 -0.86 13.53
CA THR A 141 9.66 -1.10 14.42
C THR A 141 8.49 -0.19 14.11
N ILE A 142 7.29 -0.74 14.23
CA ILE A 142 6.01 -0.11 13.95
C ILE A 142 5.25 0.00 15.27
N LYS A 143 4.65 1.17 15.52
CA LYS A 143 3.62 1.39 16.53
C LYS A 143 2.37 1.94 15.86
N THR A 144 1.23 1.25 15.95
CA THR A 144 0.00 1.69 15.26
C THR A 144 -1.27 1.21 15.94
N ASN A 145 -2.39 1.87 15.65
CA ASN A 145 -3.74 1.41 15.99
C ASN A 145 -4.45 0.67 14.84
N ILE A 146 -3.74 0.35 13.74
CA ILE A 146 -4.28 -0.51 12.68
C ILE A 146 -4.21 -1.96 13.16
N LEU A 147 -5.36 -2.54 13.50
CA LEU A 147 -5.48 -3.89 14.04
C LEU A 147 -6.29 -4.78 13.11
N TYR A 148 -5.87 -6.06 13.02
CA TYR A 148 -6.61 -7.12 12.33
C TYR A 148 -7.34 -8.06 13.27
N SER A 149 -7.05 -7.98 14.58
CA SER A 149 -7.83 -8.59 15.64
C SER A 149 -9.08 -7.75 15.96
N GLU A 150 -10.00 -8.33 16.71
CA GLU A 150 -11.29 -7.70 17.05
C GLU A 150 -11.20 -6.71 18.23
N GLN A 151 -10.03 -6.57 18.86
CA GLN A 151 -9.80 -5.67 19.98
C GLN A 151 -9.71 -4.22 19.50
N LYS A 152 -10.72 -3.40 19.81
CA LYS A 152 -10.87 -2.05 19.23
C LYS A 152 -10.10 -0.93 19.95
N ASN A 153 -9.37 -1.21 21.03
CA ASN A 153 -8.76 -0.19 21.90
C ASN A 153 -7.26 -0.42 22.18
N GLU A 154 -6.55 -1.17 21.34
CA GLU A 154 -5.14 -1.48 21.54
C GLU A 154 -4.23 -0.70 20.58
N LEU A 155 -2.98 -0.51 21.01
CA LEU A 155 -1.89 -0.11 20.13
C LEU A 155 -0.99 -1.33 19.92
N ALA A 156 -0.77 -1.71 18.67
CA ALA A 156 0.16 -2.76 18.32
C ALA A 156 1.57 -2.19 18.17
N GLY A 157 2.54 -2.88 18.75
CA GLY A 157 3.98 -2.67 18.55
C GLY A 157 4.61 -3.94 17.97
N PHE A 158 5.28 -3.83 16.82
CA PHE A 158 5.91 -4.99 16.17
C PHE A 158 7.05 -4.58 15.22
N GLY A 159 7.96 -5.50 14.89
CA GLY A 159 8.97 -5.32 13.85
C GLY A 159 8.42 -5.65 12.46
N LEU A 160 9.05 -5.20 11.37
CA LEU A 160 8.59 -5.61 10.04
C LEU A 160 8.87 -7.10 9.77
N ILE A 161 9.90 -7.67 10.38
CA ILE A 161 10.05 -9.13 10.58
C ILE A 161 10.46 -9.38 12.04
N ASP A 162 10.07 -10.52 12.59
CA ASP A 162 10.45 -10.91 13.95
C ASP A 162 11.88 -11.46 13.97
N ASP A 163 12.25 -12.24 12.96
CA ASP A 163 13.58 -12.86 12.86
C ASP A 163 13.95 -13.20 11.42
N TRP A 164 15.24 -13.39 11.16
CA TRP A 164 15.74 -13.97 9.92
C TRP A 164 17.00 -14.80 10.17
N LYS A 165 17.22 -15.83 9.35
CA LYS A 165 18.44 -16.66 9.35
C LYS A 165 18.85 -16.94 7.91
N LEU A 166 20.16 -16.91 7.66
CA LEU A 166 20.75 -17.43 6.44
C LEU A 166 21.51 -18.71 6.80
N ASN A 167 21.05 -19.84 6.27
CA ASN A 167 21.68 -21.12 6.55
C ASN A 167 23.02 -21.19 5.81
N VAL A 168 24.11 -21.22 6.56
CA VAL A 168 25.48 -21.37 6.03
C VAL A 168 25.92 -22.85 5.96
N GLU A 169 25.13 -23.75 6.55
CA GLU A 169 25.38 -25.20 6.59
C GLU A 169 24.07 -25.98 6.35
N LYS A 170 24.18 -27.22 5.84
CA LYS A 170 23.03 -28.08 5.60
C LYS A 170 22.51 -28.61 6.94
N LYS A 171 21.27 -28.30 7.30
CA LYS A 171 20.64 -28.77 8.56
C LYS A 171 19.29 -29.40 8.28
N GLY A 172 19.24 -30.74 8.29
CA GLY A 172 18.01 -31.50 7.99
C GLY A 172 17.60 -31.35 6.52
N LYS A 173 16.33 -30.99 6.27
CA LYS A 173 15.80 -30.72 4.92
C LYS A 173 16.15 -29.32 4.37
N LEU A 174 16.79 -28.46 5.16
CA LEU A 174 17.17 -27.12 4.73
C LEU A 174 18.54 -27.16 4.05
N ASP A 175 18.56 -26.80 2.78
CA ASP A 175 19.79 -26.71 2.00
C ASP A 175 20.63 -25.49 2.36
N ILE A 176 21.93 -25.58 2.07
CA ILE A 176 22.90 -24.50 2.26
C ILE A 176 22.45 -23.29 1.43
N GLY A 177 22.48 -22.10 2.02
CA GLY A 177 22.14 -20.85 1.37
C GLY A 177 20.67 -20.46 1.44
N MET A 178 19.79 -21.26 2.07
CA MET A 178 18.40 -20.88 2.28
C MET A 178 18.25 -19.74 3.29
N VAL A 179 17.31 -18.84 3.03
CA VAL A 179 16.86 -17.81 3.96
C VAL A 179 15.59 -18.30 4.64
N MET A 180 15.55 -18.17 5.96
CA MET A 180 14.33 -18.24 6.77
C MET A 180 14.00 -16.83 7.24
N ILE A 181 12.75 -16.40 7.09
CA ILE A 181 12.23 -15.23 7.79
C ILE A 181 11.06 -15.64 8.67
N ARG A 182 10.92 -14.97 9.82
CA ARG A 182 9.74 -15.09 10.69
C ARG A 182 8.91 -13.82 10.59
N LEU A 183 7.68 -13.95 10.12
CA LEU A 183 6.74 -12.85 10.00
C LEU A 183 6.19 -12.43 11.37
N PRO A 184 5.95 -11.13 11.59
CA PRO A 184 5.29 -10.67 12.80
C PRO A 184 3.85 -11.18 12.82
N GLU A 185 3.34 -11.44 14.02
CA GLU A 185 1.95 -11.90 14.21
C GLU A 185 0.94 -10.98 13.52
N TRP A 186 1.17 -9.66 13.56
CA TRP A 186 0.34 -8.67 12.87
C TRP A 186 0.20 -8.94 11.35
N LEU A 187 1.31 -9.24 10.67
CA LEU A 187 1.30 -9.49 9.23
C LEU A 187 0.66 -10.84 8.91
N TYR A 188 0.91 -11.85 9.74
CA TYR A 188 0.29 -13.16 9.57
C TYR A 188 -1.23 -13.11 9.78
N GLN A 189 -1.73 -12.32 10.75
CA GLN A 189 -3.16 -12.06 10.92
C GLN A 189 -3.78 -11.36 9.72
N ALA A 190 -3.05 -10.43 9.08
CA ALA A 190 -3.50 -9.78 7.85
C ALA A 190 -3.80 -10.82 6.75
N LEU A 191 -2.91 -11.81 6.59
CA LEU A 191 -3.10 -12.92 5.66
C LEU A 191 -4.37 -13.73 6.01
N GLN A 192 -4.50 -14.17 7.26
CA GLN A 192 -5.64 -14.99 7.71
C GLN A 192 -6.99 -14.26 7.55
N LYS A 193 -7.01 -12.95 7.81
CA LYS A 193 -8.20 -12.09 7.66
C LYS A 193 -8.40 -11.59 6.22
N LYS A 194 -7.66 -12.14 5.25
CA LYS A 194 -7.73 -11.80 3.81
C LYS A 194 -7.54 -10.31 3.53
N LYS A 195 -6.64 -9.64 4.27
CA LYS A 195 -6.29 -8.22 4.15
C LYS A 195 -5.13 -8.00 3.18
N ILE A 196 -5.16 -8.72 2.06
CA ILE A 196 -4.13 -8.68 1.02
C ILE A 196 -4.78 -8.44 -0.35
N LEU A 197 -4.04 -7.84 -1.27
CA LEU A 197 -4.49 -7.57 -2.64
C LEU A 197 -3.52 -8.16 -3.65
N LYS A 198 -4.05 -8.71 -4.75
CA LYS A 198 -3.24 -9.13 -5.91
C LYS A 198 -2.63 -7.90 -6.58
N ILE A 199 -1.34 -7.94 -6.90
CA ILE A 199 -0.61 -6.88 -7.63
C ILE A 199 -0.04 -7.43 -8.94
N SER A 200 0.28 -6.54 -9.87
CA SER A 200 0.94 -6.90 -11.13
C SER A 200 2.38 -7.38 -10.88
N PRO A 201 2.85 -8.44 -11.58
CA PRO A 201 4.27 -8.81 -11.62
C PRO A 201 5.20 -7.66 -12.01
N ASP A 202 4.72 -6.72 -12.83
CA ASP A 202 5.51 -5.57 -13.27
C ASP A 202 5.75 -4.55 -12.14
N TYR A 203 5.11 -4.70 -10.98
CA TYR A 203 5.42 -3.94 -9.76
C TYR A 203 6.92 -3.95 -9.44
N PHE A 204 7.56 -5.11 -9.51
CA PHE A 204 8.98 -5.25 -9.19
C PHE A 204 9.89 -4.51 -10.18
N ARG A 205 9.40 -4.22 -11.38
CA ARG A 205 10.13 -3.47 -12.39
C ARG A 205 10.08 -1.97 -12.15
N ILE A 206 9.13 -1.45 -11.36
CA ILE A 206 9.02 0.00 -11.11
C ILE A 206 10.33 0.52 -10.51
N ARG A 207 10.96 1.47 -11.21
CA ARG A 207 12.34 1.91 -10.96
C ARG A 207 12.47 2.75 -9.70
N LYS A 208 11.56 3.72 -9.52
CA LYS A 208 11.63 4.73 -8.45
C LYS A 208 10.78 4.29 -7.27
N ALA A 209 11.31 4.50 -6.07
CA ALA A 209 10.60 4.21 -4.82
C ALA A 209 9.25 4.95 -4.72
N ILE A 210 9.23 6.22 -5.14
CA ILE A 210 8.01 7.03 -5.07
C ILE A 210 6.93 6.51 -6.03
N ASP A 211 7.31 6.07 -7.23
CA ASP A 211 6.36 5.52 -8.20
C ASP A 211 5.77 4.19 -7.69
N ARG A 212 6.56 3.37 -6.95
CA ARG A 212 6.05 2.17 -6.25
C ARG A 212 5.01 2.53 -5.18
N ARG A 213 5.28 3.53 -4.34
CA ARG A 213 4.28 4.00 -3.35
C ARG A 213 3.02 4.52 -4.01
N ILE A 214 3.14 5.25 -5.12
CA ILE A 214 1.98 5.74 -5.88
C ILE A 214 1.18 4.55 -6.43
N TYR A 215 1.83 3.52 -6.98
CA TYR A 215 1.16 2.29 -7.42
C TYR A 215 0.41 1.60 -6.27
N GLU A 216 1.02 1.46 -5.10
CA GLU A 216 0.40 0.81 -3.94
C GLU A 216 -0.86 1.55 -3.46
N ILE A 217 -0.80 2.88 -3.39
CA ILE A 217 -1.94 3.73 -3.02
C ILE A 217 -3.04 3.62 -4.08
N ALA A 218 -2.68 3.69 -5.37
CA ALA A 218 -3.63 3.48 -6.46
C ALA A 218 -4.29 2.10 -6.36
N ARG A 219 -3.51 1.04 -6.15
CA ARG A 219 -4.01 -0.33 -6.01
C ARG A 219 -4.98 -0.48 -4.85
N LYS A 220 -4.63 0.08 -3.70
CA LYS A 220 -5.42 0.04 -2.47
C LYS A 220 -6.77 0.73 -2.62
N HIS A 221 -6.82 1.88 -3.29
CA HIS A 221 -8.03 2.68 -3.38
C HIS A 221 -8.85 2.39 -4.64
N CYS A 222 -8.22 2.13 -5.80
CA CYS A 222 -8.93 1.66 -6.98
C CYS A 222 -9.50 0.27 -6.72
N GLY A 223 -8.73 -0.71 -6.21
CA GLY A 223 -9.27 -2.05 -5.97
C GLY A 223 -9.95 -2.65 -7.21
N ASN A 224 -11.28 -2.87 -7.12
CA ASN A 224 -12.16 -3.26 -8.24
C ASN A 224 -12.96 -2.08 -8.83
N GLN A 225 -12.80 -0.88 -8.29
CA GLN A 225 -13.31 0.38 -8.81
C GLN A 225 -12.45 0.80 -10.00
N GLY A 226 -13.07 1.41 -11.00
CA GLY A 226 -12.42 1.87 -12.21
C GLY A 226 -11.67 3.16 -12.02
N GLU A 227 -12.08 4.01 -11.08
CA GLU A 227 -11.38 5.26 -10.81
C GLU A 227 -11.25 5.58 -9.31
N PHE A 228 -10.18 6.31 -8.99
CA PHE A 228 -9.91 6.88 -7.68
C PHE A 228 -9.30 8.26 -7.83
N GLN A 229 -9.82 9.25 -7.09
CA GLN A 229 -9.29 10.60 -7.06
C GLN A 229 -8.82 10.99 -5.66
N ILE A 230 -7.67 11.67 -5.58
CA ILE A 230 -7.06 12.12 -4.33
C ILE A 230 -6.40 13.50 -4.53
N SER A 231 -6.45 14.36 -3.51
CA SER A 231 -5.70 15.62 -3.55
C SER A 231 -4.20 15.35 -3.51
N LEU A 232 -3.40 16.18 -4.18
CA LEU A 232 -1.96 15.97 -4.19
C LEU A 232 -1.37 15.99 -2.77
N GLU A 233 -1.86 16.86 -1.89
CA GLU A 233 -1.43 16.93 -0.49
C GLU A 233 -1.69 15.62 0.27
N LYS A 234 -2.89 15.04 0.12
CA LYS A 234 -3.20 13.75 0.76
C LYS A 234 -2.38 12.61 0.18
N LEU A 235 -2.12 12.63 -1.13
CA LEU A 235 -1.24 11.66 -1.76
C LEU A 235 0.20 11.79 -1.22
N HIS A 236 0.72 13.03 -1.13
CA HIS A 236 2.02 13.32 -0.54
C HIS A 236 2.14 12.77 0.88
N LEU A 237 1.15 13.05 1.72
CA LEU A 237 1.05 12.52 3.09
C LEU A 237 1.07 10.98 3.12
N LYS A 238 0.21 10.31 2.33
CA LYS A 238 0.12 8.83 2.27
C LYS A 238 1.38 8.16 1.69
N THR A 239 2.13 8.84 0.83
CA THR A 239 3.41 8.32 0.32
C THR A 239 4.53 8.39 1.35
N GLY A 240 4.41 9.23 2.38
CA GLY A 240 5.48 9.48 3.35
C GLY A 240 6.69 10.21 2.76
N SER A 241 6.50 10.94 1.64
CA SER A 241 7.57 11.64 0.96
C SER A 241 8.10 12.81 1.78
N SER A 242 9.42 12.88 1.95
CA SER A 242 10.11 14.01 2.58
C SER A 242 10.42 15.16 1.62
N ALA A 243 10.14 15.00 0.32
CA ALA A 243 10.32 16.06 -0.66
C ALA A 243 9.29 17.19 -0.43
N LEU A 244 9.70 18.43 -0.72
CA LEU A 244 8.77 19.57 -0.73
C LEU A 244 7.59 19.30 -1.67
N LEU A 245 6.38 19.72 -1.30
CA LEU A 245 5.16 19.46 -2.06
C LEU A 245 5.26 19.92 -3.52
N LYS A 246 5.98 21.03 -3.81
CA LYS A 246 6.25 21.50 -5.17
C LYS A 246 7.07 20.51 -6.00
N MET A 247 8.07 19.86 -5.40
CA MET A 247 8.88 18.85 -6.07
C MET A 247 8.10 17.55 -6.24
N PHE A 248 7.30 17.18 -5.24
CA PHE A 248 6.38 16.06 -5.34
C PHE A 248 5.37 16.25 -6.49
N ARG A 249 4.76 17.44 -6.58
CA ARG A 249 3.88 17.85 -7.69
C ARG A 249 4.56 17.69 -9.05
N HIS A 250 5.79 18.15 -9.17
CA HIS A 250 6.57 18.00 -10.40
C HIS A 250 6.74 16.53 -10.76
N ASN A 251 7.12 15.68 -9.81
CA ASN A 251 7.30 14.25 -10.03
C ASN A 251 6.01 13.55 -10.45
N VAL A 252 4.87 13.86 -9.79
CA VAL A 252 3.56 13.31 -10.16
C VAL A 252 3.15 13.74 -11.56
N LYS A 253 3.38 15.01 -11.95
CA LYS A 253 3.13 15.46 -13.32
C LYS A 253 3.99 14.72 -14.35
N GLN A 254 5.27 14.46 -14.06
CA GLN A 254 6.13 13.68 -14.96
C GLN A 254 5.68 12.22 -15.07
N LEU A 255 5.27 11.62 -13.96
CA LEU A 255 4.72 10.26 -13.95
C LEU A 255 3.40 10.20 -14.75
N ALA A 256 2.50 11.18 -14.56
CA ALA A 256 1.26 11.29 -15.33
C ALA A 256 1.49 11.57 -16.82
N LYS A 257 2.56 12.31 -17.18
CA LYS A 257 2.96 12.52 -18.58
C LYS A 257 3.51 11.23 -19.23
N THR A 258 4.27 10.46 -18.46
CA THR A 258 4.85 9.19 -18.94
C THR A 258 3.77 8.10 -19.05
N ASN A 259 2.88 8.06 -18.06
CA ASN A 259 1.68 7.25 -18.00
C ASN A 259 1.87 5.76 -18.35
N ASP A 260 2.92 5.16 -17.81
CA ASP A 260 3.30 3.76 -18.02
C ASP A 260 3.39 2.97 -16.70
N LEU A 261 2.71 3.46 -15.66
CA LEU A 261 2.55 2.73 -14.40
C LEU A 261 1.71 1.46 -14.64
N PRO A 262 2.10 0.28 -14.11
CA PRO A 262 1.33 -0.95 -14.29
C PRO A 262 -0.10 -0.79 -13.77
N ASP A 263 -1.06 -1.45 -14.41
CA ASP A 263 -2.50 -1.48 -14.09
C ASP A 263 -3.25 -0.14 -14.11
N TYR A 264 -2.57 1.01 -14.01
CA TYR A 264 -3.20 2.30 -13.75
C TYR A 264 -2.75 3.37 -14.72
N SER A 265 -3.70 4.12 -15.29
CA SER A 265 -3.41 5.41 -15.90
C SER A 265 -3.54 6.51 -14.88
N ILE A 266 -2.79 7.60 -15.06
CA ILE A 266 -2.72 8.72 -14.13
C ILE A 266 -3.02 10.00 -14.89
N GLN A 267 -3.92 10.80 -14.35
CA GLN A 267 -4.20 12.15 -14.80
C GLN A 267 -4.00 13.13 -13.65
N TYR A 268 -3.49 14.32 -13.97
CA TYR A 268 -3.29 15.39 -13.00
C TYR A 268 -4.12 16.60 -13.38
N ASP A 269 -5.06 16.97 -12.51
CA ASP A 269 -5.90 18.15 -12.63
C ASP A 269 -5.19 19.33 -11.96
N LEU A 270 -4.80 20.31 -12.77
CA LEU A 270 -4.06 21.49 -12.31
C LEU A 270 -4.94 22.46 -11.51
N GLU A 271 -6.21 22.59 -11.87
CA GLU A 271 -7.11 23.57 -11.26
C GLU A 271 -7.53 23.14 -9.87
N ARG A 272 -7.85 21.86 -9.71
CA ARG A 272 -8.31 21.30 -8.43
C ARG A 272 -7.20 20.74 -7.55
N ASP A 273 -5.98 20.69 -8.09
CA ASP A 273 -4.84 20.02 -7.48
C ASP A 273 -5.11 18.56 -7.08
N MET A 274 -5.66 17.81 -8.04
CA MET A 274 -6.09 16.43 -7.84
C MET A 274 -5.35 15.47 -8.76
N VAL A 275 -5.11 14.26 -8.26
CA VAL A 275 -4.58 13.13 -9.03
C VAL A 275 -5.71 12.13 -9.20
N MET A 276 -5.95 11.71 -10.44
CA MET A 276 -6.91 10.67 -10.78
C MET A 276 -6.16 9.44 -11.27
N PHE A 277 -6.51 8.29 -10.72
CA PHE A 277 -6.04 6.99 -11.14
C PHE A 277 -7.20 6.23 -11.78
N THR A 278 -6.99 5.69 -12.97
CA THR A 278 -7.99 4.85 -13.65
C THR A 278 -7.40 3.46 -13.88
N ASN A 279 -8.13 2.43 -13.48
CA ASN A 279 -7.75 1.04 -13.70
C ASN A 279 -7.87 0.69 -15.19
N ARG A 280 -6.76 0.28 -15.81
CA ARG A 280 -6.68 -0.10 -17.22
C ARG A 280 -7.36 -1.45 -17.50
N ASN A 281 -7.46 -2.29 -16.48
CA ASN A 281 -7.75 -3.72 -16.59
C ASN A 281 -9.12 -4.09 -16.01
N LEU A 282 -10.09 -3.17 -16.03
CA LEU A 282 -11.45 -3.46 -15.56
C LEU A 282 -12.08 -4.57 -16.40
N LYS A 283 -12.51 -5.64 -15.72
CA LYS A 283 -13.32 -6.67 -16.37
C LYS A 283 -14.74 -6.14 -16.62
N PRO A 284 -15.45 -6.63 -17.64
CA PRO A 284 -16.83 -6.19 -17.94
C PRO A 284 -17.77 -6.23 -16.72
N GLU A 285 -17.69 -7.28 -15.90
CA GLU A 285 -18.49 -7.41 -14.67
C GLU A 285 -18.18 -6.32 -13.62
N GLN A 286 -16.95 -5.83 -13.58
CA GLN A 286 -16.52 -4.75 -12.68
C GLN A 286 -17.00 -3.40 -13.19
N VAL A 287 -16.96 -3.20 -14.52
CA VAL A 287 -17.53 -2.02 -15.17
C VAL A 287 -19.03 -1.91 -14.87
N GLU A 288 -19.78 -3.01 -14.98
CA GLU A 288 -21.21 -3.02 -14.71
C GLU A 288 -21.54 -2.71 -13.24
N LYS A 289 -20.78 -3.29 -12.29
CA LYS A 289 -20.91 -2.98 -10.85
C LYS A 289 -20.60 -1.52 -10.55
N GLU A 290 -19.62 -0.94 -11.24
CA GLU A 290 -19.28 0.46 -11.08
C GLU A 290 -20.34 1.40 -11.64
N GLN A 291 -20.88 1.11 -12.83
CA GLN A 291 -21.99 1.87 -13.42
C GLN A 291 -23.21 1.90 -12.48
N LYS A 292 -23.56 0.74 -11.91
CA LYS A 292 -24.63 0.63 -10.90
C LYS A 292 -24.34 1.49 -9.65
N ARG A 293 -23.10 1.50 -9.18
CA ARG A 293 -22.69 2.33 -8.02
C ARG A 293 -22.74 3.82 -8.32
N GLU A 294 -22.27 4.24 -9.49
CA GLU A 294 -22.31 5.64 -9.92
C GLU A 294 -23.74 6.15 -10.13
N GLN A 295 -24.62 5.31 -10.68
CA GLN A 295 -26.06 5.58 -10.75
C GLN A 295 -26.64 5.80 -9.35
N GLY A 296 -26.37 4.88 -8.40
CA GLY A 296 -26.83 5.03 -7.01
C GLY A 296 -26.30 6.30 -6.32
N LYS A 297 -25.02 6.67 -6.51
CA LYS A 297 -24.48 7.93 -5.97
C LYS A 297 -25.19 9.15 -6.53
N ARG A 298 -25.45 9.18 -7.84
CA ARG A 298 -26.16 10.27 -8.52
C ARG A 298 -27.59 10.38 -8.01
N GLU A 299 -28.29 9.26 -7.81
CA GLU A 299 -29.63 9.24 -7.22
C GLU A 299 -29.64 9.78 -5.79
N ILE A 300 -28.72 9.32 -4.93
CA ILE A 300 -28.57 9.83 -3.57
C ILE A 300 -28.28 11.34 -3.57
N HIS A 301 -27.41 11.82 -4.47
CA HIS A 301 -27.10 13.24 -4.59
C HIS A 301 -28.34 14.05 -5.00
N LYS A 302 -29.12 13.58 -5.98
CA LYS A 302 -30.39 14.20 -6.39
C LYS A 302 -31.39 14.27 -5.23
N LEU A 303 -31.57 13.18 -4.49
CA LEU A 303 -32.47 13.13 -3.33
C LEU A 303 -32.04 14.11 -2.23
N LYS A 304 -30.73 14.20 -1.95
CA LYS A 304 -30.20 15.18 -0.98
C LYS A 304 -30.46 16.62 -1.41
N ASN A 305 -30.32 16.94 -2.70
CA ASN A 305 -30.60 18.27 -3.21
C ASN A 305 -32.11 18.61 -3.10
N GLN A 306 -32.99 17.68 -3.49
CA GLN A 306 -34.45 17.85 -3.35
C GLN A 306 -34.89 18.03 -1.89
N LEU A 307 -34.31 17.28 -0.95
CA LEU A 307 -34.58 17.43 0.49
C LEU A 307 -34.10 18.78 1.04
N ASN A 308 -33.00 19.33 0.51
CA ASN A 308 -32.50 20.65 0.90
C ASN A 308 -33.35 21.79 0.32
N GLU A 309 -33.85 21.63 -0.91
CA GLU A 309 -34.78 22.58 -1.54
C GLU A 309 -36.14 22.62 -0.80
N GLY A 310 -36.70 21.47 -0.44
CA GLY A 310 -37.96 21.39 0.34
C GLY A 310 -37.87 21.94 1.77
N LYS A 311 -36.67 22.03 2.36
CA LYS A 311 -36.45 22.71 3.66
C LYS A 311 -36.43 24.23 3.53
N ASN A 312 -35.92 24.76 2.41
CA ASN A 312 -35.89 26.20 2.15
C ASN A 312 -37.29 26.78 1.85
N GLU A 313 -38.20 25.97 1.29
CA GLU A 313 -39.59 26.39 1.06
C GLU A 313 -40.43 26.42 2.35
N LYS A 314 -40.24 25.45 3.26
CA LYS A 314 -40.92 25.44 4.57
C LYS A 314 -40.45 26.53 5.54
N GLY A 315 -39.23 27.05 5.34
CA GLY A 315 -38.70 28.19 6.12
C GLY A 315 -39.31 29.55 5.77
N LYS A 316 -40.00 29.69 4.63
CA LYS A 316 -40.61 30.96 4.18
C LYS A 316 -42.06 31.16 4.62
N GLN A 317 -42.71 30.19 5.29
CA GLN A 317 -44.12 30.28 5.68
C GLN A 317 -44.40 30.45 7.18
N SER A 318 -43.39 30.60 8.04
CA SER A 318 -43.62 30.91 9.46
C SER A 318 -43.06 32.28 9.85
N GLY A 319 -43.71 33.34 9.34
CA GLY A 319 -43.54 34.70 9.81
C GLY A 319 -44.79 35.16 10.55
N ARG A 320 -44.88 34.90 11.86
CA ARG A 320 -45.74 35.67 12.77
C ARG A 320 -45.03 35.90 14.10
N LYS A 321 -44.88 37.18 14.42
CA LYS A 321 -44.35 37.78 15.65
C LYS A 321 -44.97 37.16 16.91
N TYR A 322 -44.12 36.85 17.88
CA TYR A 322 -44.37 37.19 19.28
C TYR A 322 -43.09 37.77 19.87
N VAL A 323 -43.21 38.98 20.41
CA VAL A 323 -42.22 39.64 21.26
C VAL A 323 -42.51 39.18 22.68
N VAL A 324 -41.54 38.59 23.36
CA VAL A 324 -41.48 38.56 24.84
C VAL A 324 -40.00 38.64 25.23
N ASP A 325 -39.66 39.65 26.02
CA ASP A 325 -38.37 39.84 26.65
C ASP A 325 -38.06 38.77 27.71
N ILE A 326 -36.79 38.78 28.16
CA ILE A 326 -36.26 38.46 29.50
C ILE A 326 -35.40 37.17 29.62
N CYS A 327 -34.15 37.44 30.04
CA CYS A 327 -33.15 36.65 30.78
C CYS A 327 -32.26 35.59 30.09
N ASN A 328 -30.97 35.93 30.04
CA ASN A 328 -29.83 35.02 30.20
C ASN A 328 -29.86 34.43 31.63
N PRO A 329 -29.50 33.15 31.89
CA PRO A 329 -28.08 32.78 31.94
C PRO A 329 -27.74 31.30 31.59
N GLY A 330 -26.46 31.04 31.29
CA GLY A 330 -25.80 29.79 31.64
C GLY A 330 -25.45 28.84 30.50
N GLU A 331 -24.20 28.90 30.03
CA GLU A 331 -23.52 27.76 29.43
C GLU A 331 -23.30 26.66 30.48
N PRO A 332 -23.29 25.38 30.06
CA PRO A 332 -22.33 24.45 30.64
C PRO A 332 -21.45 23.78 29.59
N ASP A 333 -20.17 23.79 29.95
CA ASP A 333 -19.01 23.11 29.40
C ASP A 333 -19.25 21.70 28.83
N SER A 334 -18.58 21.41 27.70
CA SER A 334 -18.31 20.04 27.27
C SER A 334 -16.87 19.68 27.59
N GLU A 335 -16.71 18.76 28.53
CA GLU A 335 -15.44 18.27 29.06
C GLU A 335 -14.59 17.58 27.99
N ILE A 336 -13.31 17.95 27.97
CA ILE A 336 -12.24 17.32 27.21
C ILE A 336 -11.63 16.21 28.08
N PRO A 337 -11.50 14.95 27.61
CA PRO A 337 -10.86 13.91 28.40
C PRO A 337 -9.34 14.15 28.55
N PRO A 338 -8.76 13.99 29.76
CA PRO A 338 -7.37 14.29 30.05
C PRO A 338 -6.44 13.13 29.67
N GLY A 339 -5.30 13.43 29.03
CA GLY A 339 -4.30 12.41 28.70
C GLY A 339 -3.02 12.85 27.98
N PHE A 340 -2.88 14.12 27.57
CA PHE A 340 -1.65 14.62 26.96
C PHE A 340 -1.32 16.03 27.48
N ARG A 341 -0.71 16.08 28.66
CA ARG A 341 0.21 17.16 29.07
C ARG A 341 1.37 16.52 29.82
N GLY A 342 2.58 16.71 29.33
CA GLY A 342 3.82 16.14 29.82
C GLY A 342 4.80 15.94 28.68
#